data_AF-A0A347VPH1-F1
#
_entry.id   AF-A0A347VPH1-F1
#
_cell.length_a   1.000
_cell.length_b   1.000
_cell.length_c   1.000
_cell.angle_alpha   90.00
_cell.angle_beta   90.00
_cell.angle_gamma   90.00
#
_symmetry.space_group_name_H-M   'P 1'
#
loop_
_entity.id
_entity.type
_entity.pdbx_description
1 polymer ?
#
loop_
_entity_poly.entity_id
_entity_poly.type
_entity_poly.pdbx_seq_one_letter_code
_entity_poly.pdbx_strand_id
1 'polypeptide(L)'
;MFKKFLLVSAALSLGFMQAQSYNGQKRALDFAENVLSDLKDAGVEYNCHGDDSDAACRIRDIAFPLFSTTISNGRFEVSFKDNQYKQRIYAEIDINSKHALDYESYVPKSIECKTTYNLNRVDIIGVENCVIQSGLVTLDFDLAESIHSNEFTDKSMFSIMKKSLLKVRDYDKKLTLLSTSFEERSNKLNEEKYNTIDKLYDDRDSLQELHKQSAENNSPCGCGHHNHKSVSTVELLKDRRYLESSLAKNEKEIKKARENFNEEYEELQEEYDRHLRAYKQHIVKWLSNYDIDVKEARLYIKAPALSKHTFNLYADDLRTFNSDYKLTKKQKKAKAEEKKRITAGYYSSVEAMRAASITFVKESPYLSDNLKKSFSKIIDQHAKLFEPHTGKKSIKILATRLDNTPFNLGKEAQKVVDYTNGDISTEEFLTKVFDVINNYDIRAVRSFPY
;
A
#
# COMPACT_ATOMS: atom_id res chain seq x y z
N MET A 1 -0.48 -9.86 -4.26
CA MET A 1 -0.23 -10.06 -5.71
C MET A 1 -0.14 -8.73 -6.45
N PHE A 2 -1.19 -7.90 -6.47
CA PHE A 2 -1.10 -6.47 -6.87
C PHE A 2 -0.02 -5.69 -6.10
N LYS A 3 0.21 -6.05 -4.83
CA LYS A 3 1.32 -5.53 -3.99
C LYS A 3 2.71 -5.69 -4.61
N LYS A 4 3.01 -6.74 -5.39
CA LYS A 4 4.35 -6.96 -5.98
C LYS A 4 4.60 -6.14 -7.24
N PHE A 5 3.55 -5.86 -8.02
CA PHE A 5 3.62 -4.97 -9.18
C PHE A 5 3.66 -3.49 -8.73
N LEU A 6 2.84 -3.14 -7.72
CA LEU A 6 2.96 -1.88 -6.97
C LEU A 6 4.32 -1.75 -6.27
N LEU A 7 4.98 -2.84 -5.85
CA LEU A 7 6.34 -2.80 -5.28
C LEU A 7 7.40 -2.45 -6.31
N VAL A 8 7.23 -2.78 -7.60
CA VAL A 8 8.15 -2.34 -8.67
C VAL A 8 7.87 -0.88 -9.05
N SER A 9 6.61 -0.44 -9.02
CA SER A 9 6.24 0.97 -9.21
C SER A 9 6.55 1.84 -7.97
N ALA A 10 6.51 1.26 -6.77
CA ALA A 10 6.92 1.85 -5.50
C ALA A 10 8.44 1.87 -5.35
N ALA A 11 9.15 0.84 -5.82
CA ALA A 11 10.62 0.84 -5.90
C ALA A 11 11.15 1.92 -6.86
N LEU A 12 10.35 2.31 -7.86
CA LEU A 12 10.67 3.44 -8.76
C LEU A 12 10.30 4.81 -8.17
N SER A 13 9.45 4.88 -7.14
CA SER A 13 9.01 6.15 -6.51
C SER A 13 9.55 6.37 -5.08
N LEU A 14 10.05 5.33 -4.41
CA LEU A 14 10.55 5.38 -3.04
C LEU A 14 11.70 4.37 -2.90
N GLY A 15 12.91 4.79 -3.25
CA GLY A 15 14.13 4.03 -2.98
C GLY A 15 14.30 3.81 -1.48
N PHE A 16 14.17 2.56 -1.04
CA PHE A 16 14.40 2.10 0.33
C PHE A 16 14.80 0.63 0.28
N MET A 17 16.10 0.36 0.35
CA MET A 17 16.69 -0.67 1.21
C MET A 17 18.24 -0.75 1.07
N GLN A 18 18.86 -0.54 2.23
CA GLN A 18 20.10 -1.11 2.80
C GLN A 18 21.51 -0.93 2.18
N ALA A 19 22.47 -1.01 3.10
CA ALA A 19 23.85 -0.49 3.08
C ALA A 19 24.87 -1.30 2.26
N GLN A 20 25.91 -0.65 1.74
CA GLN A 20 27.25 -0.60 2.37
C GLN A 20 28.21 0.31 1.59
N SER A 21 29.10 0.96 2.35
CA SER A 21 30.41 1.53 2.01
C SER A 21 30.85 1.46 0.55
N TYR A 22 31.23 2.58 -0.08
CA TYR A 22 32.52 2.66 -0.77
C TYR A 22 32.95 4.11 -1.03
N ASN A 23 34.24 4.36 -0.80
CA ASN A 23 34.98 5.52 -1.27
C ASN A 23 35.19 5.39 -2.80
N GLY A 24 34.90 6.45 -3.56
CA GLY A 24 35.46 6.64 -4.90
C GLY A 24 34.50 7.18 -5.96
N GLN A 25 34.45 8.52 -6.10
CA GLN A 25 34.14 9.30 -7.31
C GLN A 25 33.35 8.62 -8.47
N LYS A 26 32.08 8.26 -8.25
CA LYS A 26 31.08 8.04 -9.33
C LYS A 26 29.67 8.46 -8.92
N ARG A 27 29.42 9.76 -8.78
CA ARG A 27 28.22 10.35 -8.16
C ARG A 27 26.88 9.92 -8.78
N ALA A 28 26.71 9.99 -10.11
CA ALA A 28 25.47 9.59 -10.76
C ALA A 28 25.27 8.07 -10.73
N LEU A 29 26.35 7.31 -10.94
CA LEU A 29 26.34 5.85 -10.86
C LEU A 29 25.99 5.37 -9.45
N ASP A 30 26.65 5.92 -8.43
CA ASP A 30 26.39 5.62 -7.03
C ASP A 30 24.92 5.88 -6.70
N PHE A 31 24.36 7.00 -7.17
CA PHE A 31 22.94 7.30 -6.99
C PHE A 31 22.05 6.24 -7.66
N ALA A 32 22.33 5.89 -8.92
CA ALA A 32 21.55 4.90 -9.65
C ALA A 32 21.62 3.51 -8.99
N GLU A 33 22.80 3.06 -8.58
CA GLU A 33 23.01 1.80 -7.86
C GLU A 33 22.32 1.81 -6.49
N ASN A 34 22.31 2.95 -5.80
CA ASN A 34 21.60 3.15 -4.54
C ASN A 34 20.07 3.16 -4.68
N VAL A 35 19.54 3.58 -5.83
CA VAL A 35 18.10 3.55 -6.11
C VAL A 35 17.66 2.14 -6.51
N LEU A 36 18.49 1.42 -7.25
CA LEU A 36 18.17 0.07 -7.74
C LEU A 36 18.57 -1.05 -6.77
N SER A 37 19.26 -0.77 -5.67
CA SER A 37 19.72 -1.79 -4.70
C SER A 37 18.59 -2.72 -4.25
N ASP A 38 17.39 -2.18 -4.08
CA ASP A 38 16.22 -2.91 -3.59
C ASP A 38 15.74 -3.96 -4.60
N LEU A 39 15.95 -3.69 -5.90
CA LEU A 39 15.69 -4.66 -6.94
C LEU A 39 16.66 -5.84 -6.82
N LYS A 40 17.93 -5.59 -6.49
CA LYS A 40 18.91 -6.66 -6.26
C LYS A 40 18.50 -7.57 -5.11
N ASP A 41 18.03 -7.00 -4.01
CA ASP A 41 17.54 -7.77 -2.85
C ASP A 41 16.28 -8.58 -3.19
N ALA A 42 15.46 -8.08 -4.12
CA ALA A 42 14.34 -8.82 -4.71
C ALA A 42 14.76 -9.90 -5.73
N GLY A 43 16.06 -10.12 -5.92
CA GLY A 43 16.62 -11.11 -6.86
C GLY A 43 16.64 -10.64 -8.32
N VAL A 44 16.47 -9.34 -8.57
CA VAL A 44 16.53 -8.75 -9.91
C VAL A 44 17.95 -8.30 -10.20
N GLU A 45 18.54 -8.87 -11.24
CA GLU A 45 19.86 -8.45 -11.71
C GLU A 45 19.78 -7.17 -12.54
N TYR A 46 20.74 -6.28 -12.35
CA TYR A 46 20.95 -5.11 -13.20
C TYR A 46 22.43 -4.84 -13.37
N ASN A 47 22.78 -4.14 -14.45
CA ASN A 47 24.13 -3.67 -14.69
C ASN A 47 24.09 -2.17 -14.99
N CYS A 48 24.81 -1.40 -14.17
CA CYS A 48 24.92 0.05 -14.30
C CYS A 48 26.30 0.44 -14.85
N HIS A 49 26.33 1.45 -15.71
CA HIS A 49 27.54 2.07 -16.22
C HIS A 49 27.35 3.58 -16.27
N GLY A 50 28.43 4.34 -16.18
CA GLY A 50 28.36 5.79 -16.12
C GLY A 50 29.54 6.43 -15.39
N ASP A 51 29.42 7.72 -15.17
CA ASP A 51 30.38 8.59 -14.49
C ASP A 51 29.71 9.45 -13.40
N ASP A 52 30.31 10.59 -13.06
CA ASP A 52 29.79 11.52 -12.05
C ASP A 52 28.53 12.27 -12.50
N SER A 53 28.31 12.41 -13.80
CA SER A 53 27.22 13.20 -14.38
C SER A 53 26.13 12.34 -14.97
N ASP A 54 26.46 11.22 -15.62
CA ASP A 54 25.48 10.40 -16.32
C ASP A 54 25.63 8.93 -15.89
N ALA A 55 24.50 8.27 -15.61
CA ALA A 55 24.48 6.83 -15.36
C ALA A 55 23.28 6.17 -16.05
N ALA A 56 23.52 4.96 -16.56
CA ALA A 56 22.51 4.14 -17.20
C ALA A 56 22.60 2.71 -16.68
N CYS A 57 21.47 2.20 -16.24
CA CYS A 57 21.30 0.85 -15.73
C CYS A 57 20.39 0.06 -16.65
N ARG A 58 20.83 -1.14 -17.02
CA ARG A 58 20.01 -2.14 -17.71
C ARG A 58 19.57 -3.17 -16.71
N ILE A 59 18.25 -3.33 -16.59
CA ILE A 59 17.62 -4.33 -15.74
C ILE A 59 17.45 -5.59 -16.59
N ARG A 60 17.92 -6.73 -16.06
CA ARG A 60 17.76 -8.03 -16.72
C ARG A 60 16.28 -8.40 -16.76
N ASP A 61 15.88 -9.12 -17.81
CA ASP A 61 14.49 -9.52 -17.98
C ASP A 61 13.95 -10.24 -16.74
N ILE A 62 12.80 -9.77 -16.25
CA ILE A 62 12.13 -10.30 -15.08
C ILE A 62 10.94 -11.13 -15.55
N ALA A 63 11.10 -12.45 -15.52
CA ALA A 63 10.00 -13.36 -15.81
C ALA A 63 9.09 -13.51 -14.58
N PHE A 64 7.78 -13.42 -14.80
CA PHE A 64 6.73 -13.77 -13.86
C PHE A 64 5.97 -14.99 -14.39
N PRO A 65 6.45 -16.22 -14.11
CA PRO A 65 5.88 -17.45 -14.69
C PRO A 65 4.40 -17.63 -14.36
N LEU A 66 3.96 -17.21 -13.17
CA LEU A 66 2.56 -17.29 -12.72
C LEU A 66 1.59 -16.45 -13.56
N PHE A 67 2.08 -15.38 -14.20
CA PHE A 67 1.28 -14.47 -15.02
C PHE A 67 1.62 -14.56 -16.50
N SER A 68 2.48 -15.53 -16.89
CA SER A 68 3.05 -15.62 -18.23
C SER A 68 3.55 -14.27 -18.76
N THR A 69 4.07 -13.42 -17.88
CA THR A 69 4.47 -12.05 -18.20
C THR A 69 5.96 -11.90 -17.97
N THR A 70 6.66 -11.19 -18.85
CA THR A 70 8.07 -10.86 -18.72
C THR A 70 8.21 -9.35 -18.81
N ILE A 71 8.87 -8.73 -17.85
CA ILE A 71 9.32 -7.34 -17.99
C ILE A 71 10.68 -7.42 -18.69
N SER A 72 10.76 -6.87 -19.90
CA SER A 72 11.95 -6.91 -20.73
C SER A 72 12.49 -5.50 -20.98
N ASN A 73 13.76 -5.44 -21.38
CA ASN A 73 14.42 -4.19 -21.82
C ASN A 73 14.28 -3.04 -20.79
N GLY A 74 14.27 -3.38 -19.50
CA GLY A 74 14.17 -2.41 -18.42
C GLY A 74 15.39 -1.50 -18.39
N ARG A 75 15.18 -0.18 -18.37
CA ARG A 75 16.23 0.83 -18.35
C ARG A 75 15.92 1.91 -17.32
N PHE A 76 16.97 2.30 -16.61
CA PHE A 76 16.96 3.43 -15.70
C PHE A 76 18.15 4.32 -16.05
N GLU A 77 17.89 5.54 -16.50
CA GLU A 77 18.89 6.51 -16.88
C GLU A 77 18.76 7.74 -15.98
N VAL A 78 19.88 8.23 -15.46
CA VAL A 78 19.94 9.46 -14.67
C VAL A 78 21.06 10.35 -15.16
N SER A 79 20.80 11.65 -15.13
CA SER A 79 21.77 12.69 -15.46
C SER A 79 21.73 13.79 -14.42
N PHE A 80 22.88 14.12 -13.86
CA PHE A 80 23.13 15.27 -13.01
C PHE A 80 24.04 16.23 -13.77
N LYS A 81 23.46 17.35 -14.17
CA LYS A 81 24.21 18.54 -14.59
C LYS A 81 24.02 19.58 -13.50
N ASP A 82 24.95 20.52 -13.36
CA ASP A 82 24.78 21.55 -12.33
C ASP A 82 23.38 22.17 -12.45
N ASN A 83 22.72 22.28 -11.30
CA ASN A 83 21.33 22.74 -11.15
C ASN A 83 20.26 21.93 -11.91
N GLN A 84 20.55 20.75 -12.45
CA GLN A 84 19.58 19.96 -13.21
C GLN A 84 19.71 18.46 -12.92
N TYR A 85 18.57 17.81 -12.65
CA TYR A 85 18.45 16.36 -12.58
C TYR A 85 17.49 15.89 -13.67
N LYS A 86 17.89 14.88 -14.43
CA LYS A 86 17.03 14.19 -15.38
C LYS A 86 16.99 12.71 -15.06
N GLN A 87 15.80 12.14 -15.18
CA GLN A 87 15.55 10.72 -15.00
C GLN A 87 14.76 10.21 -16.19
N ARG A 88 15.08 9.01 -16.63
CA ARG A 88 14.25 8.25 -17.56
C ARG A 88 14.13 6.82 -17.09
N ILE A 89 12.90 6.37 -16.96
CA ILE A 89 12.57 4.96 -16.72
C ILE A 89 11.87 4.44 -17.95
N TYR A 90 12.28 3.26 -18.41
CA TYR A 90 11.64 2.58 -19.51
C TYR A 90 11.56 1.08 -19.24
N ALA A 91 10.45 0.47 -19.61
CA ALA A 91 10.30 -0.98 -19.57
C ALA A 91 9.31 -1.44 -20.65
N GLU A 92 9.58 -2.61 -21.21
CA GLU A 92 8.66 -3.36 -22.05
C GLU A 92 8.05 -4.50 -21.23
N ILE A 93 6.80 -4.85 -21.54
CA ILE A 93 6.06 -5.89 -20.86
C ILE A 93 5.53 -6.84 -21.93
N ASP A 94 6.15 -8.01 -21.99
CA ASP A 94 5.80 -9.08 -22.89
C ASP A 94 4.90 -10.09 -22.16
N ILE A 95 3.89 -10.59 -22.86
CA ILE A 95 3.04 -11.66 -22.35
C ILE A 95 3.27 -12.87 -23.25
N ASN A 96 3.78 -13.94 -22.66
CA ASN A 96 3.97 -15.21 -23.34
C ASN A 96 2.63 -15.95 -23.42
N SER A 97 1.85 -15.60 -24.43
CA SER A 97 0.49 -16.04 -24.64
C SER A 97 0.39 -17.40 -25.33
N LYS A 98 0.94 -18.47 -24.72
CA LYS A 98 0.49 -19.84 -25.06
C LYS A 98 -0.88 -20.19 -24.45
N HIS A 99 -1.34 -19.39 -23.49
CA HIS A 99 -2.64 -19.50 -22.82
C HIS A 99 -3.33 -18.14 -22.61
N ALA A 100 -3.15 -17.16 -23.52
CA ALA A 100 -3.68 -15.81 -23.31
C ALA A 100 -5.18 -15.82 -23.03
N LEU A 101 -5.50 -15.40 -21.81
CA LEU A 101 -6.81 -14.93 -21.40
C LEU A 101 -7.24 -13.79 -22.32
N ASP A 102 -8.55 -13.62 -22.51
CA ASP A 102 -9.22 -12.56 -23.29
C ASP A 102 -8.84 -11.12 -22.90
N TYR A 103 -7.97 -10.94 -21.90
CA TYR A 103 -7.58 -9.66 -21.30
C TYR A 103 -6.17 -9.20 -21.64
N GLU A 104 -5.40 -9.91 -22.47
CA GLU A 104 -4.01 -9.53 -22.82
C GLU A 104 -3.90 -8.09 -23.35
N SER A 105 -4.90 -7.67 -24.14
CA SER A 105 -4.93 -6.35 -24.77
C SER A 105 -5.06 -5.19 -23.76
N TYR A 106 -5.48 -5.47 -22.51
CA TYR A 106 -5.60 -4.51 -21.42
C TYR A 106 -4.30 -4.35 -20.64
N VAL A 107 -3.40 -5.33 -20.70
CA VAL A 107 -2.15 -5.28 -19.93
C VAL A 107 -1.21 -4.25 -20.57
N PRO A 108 -0.55 -3.40 -19.77
CA PRO A 108 0.51 -2.53 -20.27
C PRO A 108 1.55 -3.35 -21.04
N LYS A 109 1.98 -2.81 -22.19
CA LYS A 109 3.03 -3.33 -23.07
C LYS A 109 4.30 -2.50 -22.98
N SER A 110 4.19 -1.22 -22.67
CA SER A 110 5.34 -0.37 -22.41
C SER A 110 5.01 0.71 -21.39
N ILE A 111 6.02 1.09 -20.63
CA ILE A 111 6.00 2.20 -19.68
C ILE A 111 7.24 3.03 -19.95
N GLU A 112 7.05 4.33 -20.17
CA GLU A 112 8.15 5.30 -20.27
C GLU A 112 7.83 6.51 -19.41
N CYS A 113 8.69 6.81 -18.44
CA CYS A 113 8.60 8.01 -17.61
C CYS A 113 9.87 8.84 -17.78
N LYS A 114 9.70 10.14 -17.95
CA LYS A 114 10.77 11.13 -18.06
C LYS A 114 10.52 12.23 -17.06
N THR A 115 11.51 12.48 -16.22
CA THR A 115 11.42 13.55 -15.24
C THR A 115 12.60 14.47 -15.40
N THR A 116 12.35 15.77 -15.38
CA THR A 116 13.39 16.80 -15.36
C THR A 116 13.11 17.76 -14.22
N TYR A 117 14.08 17.89 -13.34
CA TYR A 117 14.09 18.83 -12.23
C TYR A 117 15.16 19.87 -12.45
N ASN A 118 14.81 21.15 -12.29
CA ASN A 118 15.75 22.27 -12.32
C ASN A 118 15.80 22.94 -10.96
N LEU A 119 17.00 23.13 -10.42
CA LEU A 119 17.24 23.88 -9.20
C LEU A 119 17.47 25.35 -9.53
N ASN A 120 16.72 26.22 -8.88
CA ASN A 120 16.87 27.66 -8.90
C ASN A 120 17.00 28.17 -7.46
N ARG A 121 18.23 28.20 -6.94
CA ARG A 121 18.60 28.66 -5.59
C ARG A 121 17.84 27.94 -4.47
N VAL A 122 16.60 28.33 -4.20
CA VAL A 122 15.70 27.78 -3.16
C VAL A 122 14.53 26.98 -3.74
N ASP A 123 14.38 26.91 -5.06
CA ASP A 123 13.29 26.21 -5.73
C ASP A 123 13.80 25.03 -6.56
N ILE A 124 13.16 23.88 -6.45
CA ILE A 124 13.29 22.77 -7.40
C ILE A 124 12.01 22.75 -8.23
N ILE A 125 12.12 22.91 -9.55
CA ILE A 125 11.00 22.90 -10.49
C ILE A 125 11.04 21.59 -11.26
N GLY A 126 10.01 20.76 -11.09
CA GLY A 126 9.86 19.46 -11.71
C GLY A 126 8.88 19.46 -12.87
N VAL A 127 9.24 18.76 -13.93
CA VAL A 127 8.33 18.34 -14.98
C VAL A 127 8.49 16.83 -15.18
N GLU A 128 7.40 16.10 -15.01
CA GLU A 128 7.31 14.67 -15.26
C GLU A 128 6.36 14.41 -16.42
N ASN A 129 6.74 13.52 -17.31
CA ASN A 129 5.88 12.95 -18.34
C ASN A 129 5.98 11.42 -18.27
N CYS A 130 4.85 10.75 -18.10
CA CYS A 130 4.74 9.30 -18.09
C CYS A 130 3.74 8.81 -19.13
N VAL A 131 4.18 7.91 -20.00
CA VAL A 131 3.35 7.26 -21.01
C VAL A 131 3.31 5.76 -20.75
N ILE A 132 2.09 5.24 -20.53
CA ILE A 132 1.81 3.82 -20.38
C ILE A 132 0.97 3.39 -21.58
N GLN A 133 1.45 2.43 -22.35
CA GLN A 133 0.75 1.93 -23.54
C GLN A 133 0.32 0.50 -23.32
N SER A 134 -0.94 0.19 -23.61
CA SER A 134 -1.45 -1.17 -23.81
C SER A 134 -1.96 -1.33 -25.25
N GLY A 135 -2.47 -2.52 -25.59
CA GLY A 135 -3.07 -2.76 -26.90
C GLY A 135 -4.35 -1.96 -27.17
N LEU A 136 -5.02 -1.46 -26.12
CA LEU A 136 -6.31 -0.77 -26.22
C LEU A 136 -6.30 0.67 -25.75
N VAL A 137 -5.43 0.99 -24.79
CA VAL A 137 -5.41 2.27 -24.09
C VAL A 137 -3.97 2.78 -23.98
N THR A 138 -3.78 4.06 -24.26
CA THR A 138 -2.58 4.80 -23.88
C THR A 138 -2.95 5.82 -22.82
N LEU A 139 -2.26 5.78 -21.71
CA LEU A 139 -2.31 6.79 -20.66
C LEU A 139 -1.07 7.66 -20.76
N ASP A 140 -1.26 8.96 -20.84
CA ASP A 140 -0.21 9.97 -20.92
C ASP A 140 -0.46 10.97 -19.79
N PHE A 141 0.49 11.07 -18.88
CA PHE A 141 0.39 11.87 -17.66
C PHE A 141 1.53 12.88 -17.62
N ASP A 142 1.18 14.17 -17.57
CA ASP A 142 2.13 15.25 -17.34
C ASP A 142 1.91 15.85 -15.96
N LEU A 143 2.98 16.11 -15.24
CA LEU A 143 2.96 16.79 -13.94
C LEU A 143 3.99 17.91 -13.94
N ALA A 144 3.53 19.11 -13.59
CA ALA A 144 4.38 20.25 -13.30
C ALA A 144 4.29 20.58 -11.81
N GLU A 145 5.42 20.50 -11.13
CA GLU A 145 5.51 20.71 -9.69
C GLU A 145 6.69 21.63 -9.32
N SER A 146 6.66 22.17 -8.12
CA SER A 146 7.82 22.79 -7.52
C SER A 146 7.93 22.53 -6.03
N ILE A 147 9.16 22.44 -5.55
CA ILE A 147 9.49 22.31 -4.14
C ILE A 147 10.34 23.52 -3.74
N HIS A 148 9.93 24.25 -2.72
CA HIS A 148 10.62 25.39 -2.17
C HIS A 148 11.27 25.03 -0.83
N SER A 149 12.55 25.36 -0.67
CA SER A 149 13.26 25.25 0.60
C SER A 149 14.53 26.09 0.64
N ASN A 150 14.72 26.81 1.75
CA ASN A 150 16.00 27.44 2.07
C ASN A 150 17.13 26.42 2.24
N GLU A 151 16.82 25.13 2.50
CA GLU A 151 17.84 24.08 2.56
C GLU A 151 18.56 23.86 1.23
N PHE A 152 18.04 24.34 0.10
CA PHE A 152 18.68 24.13 -1.22
C PHE A 152 19.77 25.15 -1.55
N THR A 153 19.80 26.27 -0.85
CA THR A 153 20.75 27.37 -1.08
C THR A 153 22.19 26.86 -1.10
N ASP A 154 22.95 27.28 -2.14
CA ASP A 154 24.36 26.95 -2.38
C ASP A 154 24.67 25.45 -2.49
N LYS A 155 23.67 24.61 -2.81
CA LYS A 155 23.85 23.17 -3.04
C LYS A 155 23.62 22.82 -4.49
N SER A 156 24.29 21.77 -4.95
CA SER A 156 23.98 21.13 -6.22
C SER A 156 22.79 20.19 -6.07
N MET A 157 22.10 19.92 -7.19
CA MET A 157 20.99 18.95 -7.24
C MET A 157 21.41 17.58 -6.70
N PHE A 158 22.61 17.12 -7.06
CA PHE A 158 23.17 15.87 -6.54
C PHE A 158 23.29 15.87 -5.01
N SER A 159 23.82 16.94 -4.42
CA SER A 159 23.99 17.03 -2.97
C SER A 159 22.65 17.04 -2.23
N ILE A 160 21.63 17.67 -2.80
CA ILE A 160 20.28 17.71 -2.23
C ILE A 160 19.69 16.31 -2.24
N MET A 161 19.67 15.65 -3.40
CA MET A 161 19.11 14.29 -3.56
C MET A 161 19.82 13.28 -2.65
N LYS A 162 21.16 13.30 -2.60
CA LYS A 162 21.95 12.43 -1.72
C LYS A 162 21.62 12.65 -0.24
N LYS A 163 21.52 13.90 0.22
CA LYS A 163 21.21 14.21 1.62
C LYS A 163 19.81 13.73 2.00
N SER A 164 18.83 13.94 1.12
CA SER A 164 17.45 13.49 1.34
C SER A 164 17.38 11.97 1.43
N LEU A 165 18.01 11.25 0.49
CA LEU A 165 18.05 9.78 0.51
C LEU A 165 18.69 9.23 1.80
N LEU A 166 19.78 9.85 2.26
CA LEU A 166 20.43 9.44 3.52
C LEU A 166 19.55 9.68 4.75
N LYS A 167 18.83 10.81 4.83
CA LYS A 167 17.89 11.07 5.93
C LYS A 167 16.78 10.03 5.97
N VAL A 168 16.23 9.74 4.79
CA VAL A 168 15.18 8.75 4.59
C VAL A 168 15.63 7.36 5.09
N ARG A 169 16.83 6.92 4.70
CA ARG A 169 17.43 5.66 5.17
C ARG A 169 17.71 5.62 6.68
N ASP A 170 18.17 6.72 7.25
CA ASP A 170 18.44 6.81 8.70
C ASP A 170 17.14 6.65 9.52
N TYR A 171 16.05 7.29 9.08
CA TYR A 171 14.75 7.15 9.74
C TYR A 171 14.17 5.75 9.63
N ASP A 172 14.24 5.12 8.45
CA ASP A 172 13.78 3.74 8.25
C ASP A 172 14.53 2.77 9.17
N LYS A 173 15.86 2.81 9.18
CA LYS A 173 16.68 1.98 10.06
C LYS A 173 16.31 2.15 11.54
N LYS A 174 16.07 3.39 11.98
CA LYS A 174 15.69 3.67 13.37
C LYS A 174 14.31 3.12 13.71
N LEU A 175 13.35 3.22 12.80
CA LEU A 175 12.00 2.67 12.98
C LEU A 175 12.01 1.14 12.96
N THR A 176 12.73 0.51 12.05
CA THR A 176 12.90 -0.95 12.02
C THR A 176 13.53 -1.45 13.31
N LEU A 177 14.65 -0.86 13.73
CA LEU A 177 15.34 -1.26 14.96
C LEU A 177 14.42 -1.12 16.19
N LEU A 178 13.65 -0.04 16.28
CA LEU A 178 12.70 0.17 17.36
C LEU A 178 11.59 -0.90 17.36
N SER A 179 11.00 -1.19 16.20
CA SER A 179 9.93 -2.18 16.07
C SER A 179 10.44 -3.60 16.38
N THR A 180 11.60 -3.98 15.86
CA THR A 180 12.21 -5.29 16.11
C THR A 180 12.57 -5.45 17.59
N SER A 181 13.16 -4.42 18.21
CA SER A 181 13.50 -4.47 19.64
C SER A 181 12.26 -4.60 20.53
N PHE A 182 11.17 -3.92 20.18
CA PHE A 182 9.89 -4.06 20.88
C PHE A 182 9.32 -5.47 20.71
N GLU A 183 9.29 -5.99 19.49
CA GLU A 183 8.80 -7.35 19.19
C GLU A 183 9.59 -8.43 19.93
N GLU A 184 10.93 -8.35 19.92
CA GLU A 184 11.81 -9.27 20.65
C GLU A 184 11.56 -9.23 22.16
N ARG A 185 11.47 -8.03 22.76
CA ARG A 185 11.20 -7.87 24.20
C ARG A 185 9.79 -8.34 24.57
N SER A 186 8.80 -8.06 23.72
CA SER A 186 7.41 -8.48 23.92
C SER A 186 7.26 -10.00 23.84
N ASN A 187 7.92 -10.64 22.88
CA ASN A 187 7.94 -12.09 22.74
C ASN A 187 8.59 -12.75 23.96
N LYS A 188 9.73 -12.21 24.42
CA LYS A 188 10.39 -12.70 25.64
C LYS A 188 9.48 -12.59 26.87
N LEU A 189 8.78 -11.46 27.02
CA LEU A 189 7.82 -11.25 28.11
C LEU A 189 6.67 -12.27 28.05
N ASN A 190 6.14 -12.52 26.85
CA ASN A 190 5.10 -13.53 26.62
C ASN A 190 5.59 -14.94 26.95
N GLU A 191 6.80 -15.32 26.54
CA GLU A 191 7.40 -16.62 26.87
C GLU A 191 7.58 -16.78 28.38
N GLU A 192 8.07 -15.76 29.09
CA GLU A 192 8.22 -15.76 30.55
C GLU A 192 6.87 -15.90 31.26
N LYS A 193 5.83 -15.21 30.74
CA LYS A 193 4.45 -15.37 31.19
C LYS A 193 3.93 -16.77 31.00
N TYR A 194 4.02 -17.34 29.79
CA TYR A 194 3.57 -18.70 29.51
C TYR A 194 4.25 -19.69 30.46
N ASN A 195 5.58 -19.63 30.57
CA ASN A 195 6.34 -20.53 31.43
C ASN A 195 6.00 -20.41 32.93
N THR A 196 5.65 -19.22 33.41
CA THR A 196 5.35 -18.99 34.83
C THR A 196 3.89 -19.29 35.16
N ILE A 197 2.97 -18.81 34.33
CA ILE A 197 1.53 -18.98 34.54
C ILE A 197 1.10 -20.42 34.26
N ASP A 198 1.65 -21.09 33.25
CA ASP A 198 1.30 -22.49 32.96
C ASP A 198 1.76 -23.42 34.09
N LYS A 199 2.96 -23.22 34.65
CA LYS A 199 3.41 -23.96 35.83
C LYS A 199 2.47 -23.79 37.03
N LEU A 200 2.01 -22.55 37.27
CA LEU A 200 1.07 -22.28 38.35
C LEU A 200 -0.30 -22.94 38.08
N TYR A 201 -0.72 -23.07 36.82
CA TYR A 201 -1.92 -23.82 36.45
C TYR A 201 -1.75 -25.32 36.61
N ASP A 202 -0.63 -25.90 36.22
CA ASP A 202 -0.32 -27.32 36.42
C ASP A 202 -0.31 -27.67 37.92
N ASP A 203 0.30 -26.80 38.74
CA ASP A 203 0.30 -26.92 40.20
C ASP A 203 -1.14 -26.84 40.76
N ARG A 204 -1.95 -25.90 40.27
CA ARG A 204 -3.36 -25.76 40.66
C ARG A 204 -4.15 -27.02 40.32
N ASP A 205 -4.00 -27.53 39.11
CA ASP A 205 -4.78 -28.68 38.62
C ASP A 205 -4.38 -29.94 39.40
N SER A 206 -3.08 -30.11 39.70
CA SER A 206 -2.57 -31.15 40.60
C SER A 206 -3.15 -31.04 42.01
N LEU A 207 -3.20 -29.82 42.58
CA LEU A 207 -3.81 -29.57 43.89
C LEU A 207 -5.32 -29.83 43.89
N GLN A 208 -6.02 -29.50 42.80
CA GLN A 208 -7.46 -29.76 42.63
C GLN A 208 -7.76 -31.25 42.50
N GLU A 209 -6.93 -32.01 41.79
CA GLU A 209 -7.07 -33.46 41.66
C GLU A 209 -6.86 -34.17 43.01
N LEU A 210 -5.83 -33.77 43.77
CA LEU A 210 -5.62 -34.24 45.14
C LEU A 210 -6.79 -33.89 46.06
N HIS A 211 -7.34 -32.68 45.93
CA HIS A 211 -8.50 -32.24 46.71
C HIS A 211 -9.77 -33.05 46.35
N LYS A 212 -9.99 -33.38 45.07
CA LYS A 212 -11.08 -34.27 44.63
C LYS A 212 -10.92 -35.69 45.14
N GLN A 213 -9.72 -36.28 45.05
CA GLN A 213 -9.43 -37.61 45.58
C GLN A 213 -9.62 -37.69 47.10
N SER A 214 -9.26 -36.64 47.83
CA SER A 214 -9.55 -36.51 49.27
C SER A 214 -11.05 -36.43 49.58
N ALA A 215 -11.86 -35.88 48.68
CA ALA A 215 -13.31 -35.83 48.81
C ALA A 215 -13.99 -37.16 48.44
N GLU A 216 -13.50 -37.87 47.43
CA GLU A 216 -14.03 -39.17 46.97
C GLU A 216 -13.72 -40.32 47.93
N ASN A 217 -12.54 -40.32 48.57
CA ASN A 217 -12.20 -41.26 49.66
C ASN A 217 -13.11 -41.11 50.90
N ASN A 218 -14.01 -40.12 50.92
CA ASN A 218 -14.99 -39.88 51.96
C ASN A 218 -16.45 -40.14 51.51
N SER A 219 -16.67 -40.79 50.36
CA SER A 219 -18.00 -41.22 49.95
C SER A 219 -18.42 -42.47 50.74
N PRO A 220 -19.54 -42.48 51.48
CA PRO A 220 -19.93 -43.61 52.31
C PRO A 220 -20.46 -44.76 51.43
N CYS A 221 -19.61 -45.72 51.09
CA CYS A 221 -20.09 -47.01 50.59
C CYS A 221 -20.78 -47.77 51.72
N GLY A 222 -22.07 -48.02 51.54
CA GLY A 222 -22.94 -48.70 52.48
C GLY A 222 -22.55 -50.14 52.79
N CYS A 223 -22.96 -50.54 54.00
CA CYS A 223 -23.17 -51.90 54.50
C CYS A 223 -21.95 -52.83 54.66
N GLY A 224 -21.55 -53.03 55.93
CA GLY A 224 -21.18 -54.37 56.43
C GLY A 224 -19.73 -54.61 56.87
N HIS A 225 -19.52 -54.53 58.19
CA HIS A 225 -18.57 -55.31 59.03
C HIS A 225 -17.03 -55.21 58.83
N HIS A 226 -16.39 -54.71 59.89
CA HIS A 226 -15.05 -54.99 60.44
C HIS A 226 -13.79 -54.88 59.55
N ASN A 227 -13.07 -53.75 59.66
CA ASN A 227 -11.81 -53.70 60.41
C ASN A 227 -11.27 -52.25 60.52
N HIS A 228 -10.79 -51.90 61.72
CA HIS A 228 -10.23 -50.60 62.06
C HIS A 228 -9.00 -50.23 61.24
N LYS A 229 -9.09 -49.14 60.46
CA LYS A 229 -8.24 -47.95 60.63
C LYS A 229 -9.15 -46.73 60.54
N SER A 230 -9.62 -46.26 61.70
CA SER A 230 -10.23 -44.93 61.78
C SER A 230 -9.13 -43.92 61.49
N VAL A 231 -8.96 -43.56 60.23
CA VAL A 231 -8.25 -42.32 59.88
C VAL A 231 -8.99 -41.23 60.62
N SER A 232 -8.29 -40.57 61.53
CA SER A 232 -8.86 -39.55 62.39
C SER A 232 -9.53 -38.49 61.53
N THR A 233 -10.81 -38.20 61.76
CA THR A 233 -11.54 -37.11 61.10
C THR A 233 -10.76 -35.79 61.22
N VAL A 234 -9.93 -35.65 62.25
CA VAL A 234 -9.05 -34.49 62.50
C VAL A 234 -7.83 -34.46 61.56
N GLU A 235 -7.27 -35.60 61.14
CA GLU A 235 -6.18 -35.66 60.14
C GLU A 235 -6.70 -35.34 58.74
N LEU A 236 -7.83 -35.93 58.34
CA LEU A 236 -8.48 -35.62 57.06
C LEU A 236 -8.93 -34.14 56.96
N LEU A 237 -9.40 -33.55 58.06
CA LEU A 237 -9.73 -32.12 58.12
C LEU A 237 -8.49 -31.21 58.08
N LYS A 238 -7.33 -31.69 58.55
CA LYS A 238 -6.05 -30.95 58.43
C LYS A 238 -5.54 -30.98 57.00
N ASP A 239 -5.60 -32.13 56.34
CA ASP A 239 -5.18 -32.28 54.94
C ASP A 239 -6.05 -31.44 54.00
N ARG A 240 -7.38 -31.42 54.23
CA ARG A 240 -8.30 -30.59 53.43
C ARG A 240 -8.07 -29.09 53.62
N ARG A 241 -7.94 -28.61 54.87
CA ARG A 241 -7.65 -27.18 55.14
C ARG A 241 -6.30 -26.76 54.55
N TYR A 242 -5.31 -27.65 54.58
CA TYR A 242 -4.01 -27.42 53.97
C TYR A 242 -4.12 -27.31 52.44
N LEU A 243 -4.88 -28.18 51.79
CA LEU A 243 -5.14 -28.12 50.34
C LEU A 243 -5.93 -26.86 49.96
N GLU A 244 -6.98 -26.51 50.70
CA GLU A 244 -7.76 -25.26 50.50
C GLU A 244 -6.88 -24.01 50.64
N SER A 245 -6.00 -23.98 51.65
CA SER A 245 -5.02 -22.89 51.82
C SER A 245 -3.97 -22.84 50.70
N SER A 246 -3.55 -23.99 50.17
CA SER A 246 -2.56 -24.09 49.09
C SER A 246 -3.15 -23.66 47.75
N LEU A 247 -4.40 -24.06 47.46
CA LEU A 247 -5.17 -23.57 46.31
C LEU A 247 -5.37 -22.05 46.38
N ALA A 248 -5.80 -21.51 47.53
CA ALA A 248 -5.96 -20.07 47.71
C ALA A 248 -4.64 -19.29 47.57
N LYS A 249 -3.50 -19.89 47.95
CA LYS A 249 -2.17 -19.31 47.76
C LYS A 249 -1.78 -19.32 46.28
N ASN A 250 -1.95 -20.45 45.59
CA ASN A 250 -1.67 -20.58 44.17
C ASN A 250 -2.54 -19.61 43.32
N GLU A 251 -3.84 -19.47 43.62
CA GLU A 251 -4.71 -18.50 42.95
C GLU A 251 -4.22 -17.06 43.11
N LYS A 252 -3.71 -16.69 44.29
CA LYS A 252 -3.09 -15.38 44.52
C LYS A 252 -1.79 -15.22 43.73
N GLU A 253 -0.98 -16.26 43.62
CA GLU A 253 0.26 -16.26 42.83
C GLU A 253 -0.03 -16.13 41.33
N ILE A 254 -1.05 -16.80 40.80
CA ILE A 254 -1.52 -16.63 39.41
C ILE A 254 -1.96 -15.20 39.17
N LYS A 255 -2.77 -14.65 40.07
CA LYS A 255 -3.25 -13.26 39.95
C LYS A 255 -2.08 -12.27 39.95
N LYS A 256 -1.14 -12.43 40.89
CA LYS A 256 0.06 -11.58 40.98
C LYS A 256 0.96 -11.70 39.74
N ALA A 257 1.16 -12.91 39.22
CA ALA A 257 1.94 -13.12 38.00
C ALA A 257 1.30 -12.45 36.77
N ARG A 258 -0.03 -12.45 36.68
CA ARG A 258 -0.77 -11.73 35.63
C ARG A 258 -0.65 -10.21 35.77
N GLU A 259 -0.76 -9.69 36.98
CA GLU A 259 -0.62 -8.26 37.28
C GLU A 259 0.79 -7.78 36.90
N ASN A 260 1.84 -8.46 37.38
CA ASN A 260 3.22 -8.14 37.03
C ASN A 260 3.48 -8.17 35.51
N PHE A 261 2.98 -9.21 34.81
CA PHE A 261 3.14 -9.28 33.35
C PHE A 261 2.46 -8.09 32.65
N ASN A 262 1.24 -7.73 33.07
CA ASN A 262 0.52 -6.62 32.47
C ASN A 262 1.26 -5.30 32.71
N GLU A 263 1.77 -5.07 33.93
CA GLU A 263 2.56 -3.87 34.26
C GLU A 263 3.83 -3.79 33.38
N GLU A 264 4.61 -4.87 33.29
CA GLU A 264 5.83 -4.89 32.48
C GLU A 264 5.55 -4.72 30.97
N TYR A 265 4.44 -5.27 30.49
CA TYR A 265 4.01 -5.09 29.10
C TYR A 265 3.57 -3.64 28.84
N GLU A 266 2.81 -3.04 29.75
CA GLU A 266 2.39 -1.63 29.66
C GLU A 266 3.60 -0.69 29.66
N GLU A 267 4.58 -0.91 30.54
CA GLU A 267 5.83 -0.14 30.55
C GLU A 267 6.60 -0.25 29.22
N LEU A 268 6.70 -1.47 28.67
CA LEU A 268 7.35 -1.71 27.38
C LEU A 268 6.61 -0.99 26.24
N GLN A 269 5.28 -1.03 26.25
CA GLN A 269 4.44 -0.33 25.27
C GLN A 269 4.61 1.19 25.37
N GLU A 270 4.62 1.74 26.59
CA GLU A 270 4.83 3.18 26.81
C GLU A 270 6.22 3.65 26.36
N GLU A 271 7.26 2.84 26.60
CA GLU A 271 8.62 3.10 26.14
C GLU A 271 8.65 3.18 24.60
N TYR A 272 8.07 2.17 23.94
CA TYR A 272 7.97 2.12 22.48
C TYR A 272 7.22 3.33 21.91
N ASP A 273 6.03 3.64 22.44
CA ASP A 273 5.20 4.74 21.97
C ASP A 273 5.86 6.11 22.18
N ARG A 274 6.67 6.27 23.23
CA ARG A 274 7.46 7.48 23.48
C ARG A 274 8.54 7.66 22.43
N HIS A 275 9.30 6.61 22.13
CA HIS A 275 10.35 6.65 21.11
C HIS A 275 9.77 6.86 19.71
N LEU A 276 8.67 6.16 19.38
CA LEU A 276 7.99 6.31 18.10
C LEU A 276 7.48 7.73 17.91
N ARG A 277 6.85 8.34 18.93
CA ARG A 277 6.41 9.74 18.89
C ARG A 277 7.57 10.70 18.65
N ALA A 278 8.70 10.52 19.32
CA ALA A 278 9.89 11.34 19.11
C ALA A 278 10.40 11.26 17.65
N TYR A 279 10.46 10.05 17.07
CA TYR A 279 10.87 9.89 15.67
C TYR A 279 9.90 10.52 14.68
N LYS A 280 8.57 10.33 14.88
CA LYS A 280 7.54 10.99 14.07
C LYS A 280 7.72 12.52 14.09
N GLN A 281 7.99 13.10 15.26
CA GLN A 281 8.22 14.55 15.40
C GLN A 281 9.49 15.04 14.70
N HIS A 282 10.57 14.25 14.70
CA HIS A 282 11.78 14.58 13.92
C HIS A 282 11.52 14.58 12.41
N ILE A 283 10.73 13.63 11.91
CA ILE A 283 10.32 13.56 10.51
C ILE A 283 9.46 14.78 10.16
N VAL A 284 8.44 15.09 10.96
CA VAL A 284 7.59 16.29 10.78
C VAL A 284 8.45 17.55 10.70
N LYS A 285 9.33 17.76 11.68
CA LYS A 285 10.22 18.94 11.72
C LYS A 285 11.12 19.04 10.48
N TRP A 286 11.64 17.92 10.00
CA TRP A 286 12.43 17.91 8.78
C TRP A 286 11.57 18.27 7.56
N LEU A 287 10.39 17.66 7.42
CA LEU A 287 9.47 17.93 6.32
C LEU A 287 8.91 19.36 6.35
N SER A 288 8.83 20.00 7.52
CA SER A 288 8.43 21.40 7.65
C SER A 288 9.34 22.38 6.91
N ASN A 289 10.56 21.98 6.53
CA ASN A 289 11.46 22.83 5.76
C ASN A 289 11.13 22.87 4.26
N TYR A 290 10.10 22.15 3.80
CA TYR A 290 9.76 22.03 2.39
C TYR A 290 8.30 22.41 2.18
N ASP A 291 8.11 23.35 1.26
CA ASP A 291 6.82 23.65 0.70
C ASP A 291 6.77 23.09 -0.72
N ILE A 292 5.67 22.43 -1.08
CA ILE A 292 5.50 21.80 -2.39
C ILE A 292 4.24 22.36 -3.05
N ASP A 293 4.31 22.49 -4.36
CA ASP A 293 3.25 23.04 -5.17
C ASP A 293 3.08 22.20 -6.42
N VAL A 294 1.94 21.53 -6.54
CA VAL A 294 1.54 20.87 -7.78
C VAL A 294 0.79 21.91 -8.59
N LYS A 295 1.49 22.53 -9.55
CA LYS A 295 0.94 23.64 -10.33
C LYS A 295 -0.11 23.15 -11.30
N GLU A 296 0.22 22.05 -11.97
CA GLU A 296 -0.61 21.50 -13.02
C GLU A 296 -0.38 19.99 -13.16
N ALA A 297 -1.47 19.24 -13.29
CA ALA A 297 -1.42 17.84 -13.70
C ALA A 297 -2.36 17.63 -14.90
N ARG A 298 -1.87 16.96 -15.93
CA ARG A 298 -2.60 16.63 -17.16
C ARG A 298 -2.66 15.12 -17.30
N LEU A 299 -3.85 14.59 -17.50
CA LEU A 299 -4.06 13.17 -17.79
C LEU A 299 -4.78 13.03 -19.11
N TYR A 300 -4.14 12.36 -20.07
CA TYR A 300 -4.70 12.04 -21.36
C TYR A 300 -4.88 10.53 -21.54
N ILE A 301 -6.12 10.09 -21.60
CA ILE A 301 -6.49 8.71 -21.86
C ILE A 301 -6.89 8.60 -23.34
N LYS A 302 -6.10 7.91 -24.16
CA LYS A 302 -6.42 7.54 -25.54
C LYS A 302 -6.88 6.09 -25.57
N ALA A 303 -8.08 5.83 -26.07
CA ALA A 303 -8.71 4.51 -26.07
C ALA A 303 -9.42 4.25 -27.43
N PRO A 304 -8.70 4.23 -28.56
CA PRO A 304 -9.32 4.20 -29.90
C PRO A 304 -10.08 2.91 -30.21
N ALA A 305 -9.76 1.81 -29.51
CA ALA A 305 -10.33 0.48 -29.74
C ALA A 305 -11.05 -0.10 -28.52
N LEU A 306 -11.11 0.63 -27.40
CA LEU A 306 -11.60 0.11 -26.11
C LEU A 306 -13.05 -0.35 -26.17
N SER A 307 -13.96 0.49 -26.67
CA SER A 307 -15.39 0.13 -26.82
C SER A 307 -15.59 -1.07 -27.74
N LYS A 308 -14.93 -1.07 -28.91
CA LYS A 308 -15.01 -2.17 -29.89
C LYS A 308 -14.50 -3.48 -29.29
N HIS A 309 -13.35 -3.46 -28.64
CA HIS A 309 -12.76 -4.68 -28.07
C HIS A 309 -13.61 -5.21 -26.92
N THR A 310 -13.99 -4.34 -25.97
CA THR A 310 -14.84 -4.71 -24.83
C THR A 310 -16.18 -5.28 -25.32
N PHE A 311 -16.84 -4.64 -26.28
CA PHE A 311 -18.08 -5.14 -26.86
C PHE A 311 -17.89 -6.44 -27.65
N ASN A 312 -16.78 -6.58 -28.38
CA ASN A 312 -16.50 -7.78 -29.15
C ASN A 312 -16.26 -8.99 -28.26
N LEU A 313 -15.61 -8.87 -27.10
CA LEU A 313 -15.48 -9.97 -26.15
C LEU A 313 -16.86 -10.54 -25.76
N TYR A 314 -17.79 -9.68 -25.34
CA TYR A 314 -19.18 -10.08 -25.06
C TYR A 314 -19.92 -10.62 -26.31
N ALA A 315 -19.56 -10.16 -27.51
CA ALA A 315 -20.17 -10.62 -28.76
C ALA A 315 -19.55 -11.93 -29.30
N ASP A 316 -18.30 -12.23 -28.98
CA ASP A 316 -17.56 -13.42 -29.41
C ASP A 316 -17.90 -14.62 -28.50
N ASP A 317 -18.19 -14.41 -27.20
CA ASP A 317 -18.87 -15.41 -26.36
C ASP A 317 -20.15 -15.96 -27.03
N LEU A 318 -20.86 -15.11 -27.78
CA LEU A 318 -22.05 -15.49 -28.55
C LEU A 318 -21.70 -16.24 -29.86
N ARG A 319 -20.53 -16.00 -30.46
CA ARG A 319 -20.09 -16.67 -31.70
C ARG A 319 -19.49 -18.04 -31.43
N THR A 320 -18.68 -18.20 -30.38
CA THR A 320 -17.99 -19.45 -30.04
C THR A 320 -18.97 -20.57 -29.68
N PHE A 321 -20.14 -20.23 -29.15
CA PHE A 321 -21.24 -21.19 -28.92
C PHE A 321 -21.84 -21.78 -30.22
N ASN A 322 -21.44 -21.28 -31.40
CA ASN A 322 -22.21 -21.41 -32.63
C ASN A 322 -21.37 -21.72 -33.89
N SER A 323 -20.11 -22.14 -33.77
CA SER A 323 -19.19 -22.23 -34.91
C SER A 323 -19.56 -23.26 -35.99
N ASP A 324 -20.36 -24.29 -35.70
CA ASP A 324 -20.46 -25.45 -36.62
C ASP A 324 -21.85 -25.83 -37.17
N TYR A 325 -22.90 -25.00 -37.04
CA TYR A 325 -24.25 -25.39 -37.50
C TYR A 325 -24.96 -24.39 -38.43
N LYS A 326 -25.49 -24.89 -39.55
CA LYS A 326 -26.43 -24.15 -40.43
C LYS A 326 -27.73 -23.89 -39.66
N LEU A 327 -27.97 -22.62 -39.32
CA LEU A 327 -29.11 -22.20 -38.51
C LEU A 327 -30.39 -22.05 -39.34
N THR A 328 -31.50 -22.59 -38.82
CA THR A 328 -32.86 -22.39 -39.33
C THR A 328 -33.36 -20.95 -39.08
N LYS A 329 -34.42 -20.51 -39.78
CA LYS A 329 -35.04 -19.18 -39.57
C LYS A 329 -35.43 -18.91 -38.11
N LYS A 330 -35.95 -19.93 -37.39
CA LYS A 330 -36.34 -19.82 -35.98
C LYS A 330 -35.14 -19.60 -35.07
N GLN A 331 -34.04 -20.32 -35.32
CA GLN A 331 -32.78 -20.14 -34.59
C GLN A 331 -32.13 -18.77 -34.88
N LYS A 332 -32.26 -18.25 -36.11
CA LYS A 332 -31.82 -16.88 -36.45
C LYS A 332 -32.60 -15.82 -35.66
N LYS A 333 -33.92 -15.97 -35.51
CA LYS A 333 -34.75 -15.05 -34.72
C LYS A 333 -34.40 -15.10 -33.23
N ALA A 334 -34.30 -16.29 -32.64
CA ALA A 334 -33.91 -16.46 -31.24
C ALA A 334 -32.53 -15.85 -30.94
N LYS A 335 -31.58 -15.95 -31.87
CA LYS A 335 -30.25 -15.31 -31.74
C LYS A 335 -30.30 -13.79 -31.85
N ALA A 336 -31.18 -13.23 -32.67
CA ALA A 336 -31.36 -11.79 -32.74
C ALA A 336 -31.92 -11.23 -31.41
N GLU A 337 -32.85 -11.97 -30.79
CA GLU A 337 -33.38 -11.66 -29.46
C GLU A 337 -32.31 -11.78 -28.37
N GLU A 338 -31.47 -12.82 -28.42
CA GLU A 338 -30.37 -13.01 -27.47
C GLU A 338 -29.30 -11.93 -27.60
N LYS A 339 -28.89 -11.59 -28.84
CA LYS A 339 -27.97 -10.48 -29.09
C LYS A 339 -28.53 -9.16 -28.55
N LYS A 340 -29.84 -8.91 -28.70
CA LYS A 340 -30.51 -7.74 -28.13
C LYS A 340 -30.44 -7.74 -26.60
N ARG A 341 -30.66 -8.89 -25.95
CA ARG A 341 -30.57 -9.06 -24.49
C ARG A 341 -29.16 -8.77 -23.97
N ILE A 342 -28.12 -9.33 -24.59
CA ILE A 342 -26.72 -9.10 -24.19
C ILE A 342 -26.32 -7.64 -24.43
N THR A 343 -26.69 -7.08 -25.59
CA THR A 343 -26.42 -5.66 -25.88
C THR A 343 -27.07 -4.77 -24.82
N ALA A 344 -28.31 -5.04 -24.44
CA ALA A 344 -28.97 -4.34 -23.35
C ALA A 344 -28.24 -4.54 -22.01
N GLY A 345 -27.82 -5.77 -21.69
CA GLY A 345 -27.07 -6.08 -20.48
C GLY A 345 -25.73 -5.33 -20.37
N TYR A 346 -25.00 -5.25 -21.47
CA TYR A 346 -23.75 -4.47 -21.57
C TYR A 346 -23.99 -2.98 -21.30
N TYR A 347 -24.93 -2.36 -22.03
CA TYR A 347 -25.24 -0.94 -21.83
C TYR A 347 -25.77 -0.65 -20.42
N SER A 348 -26.61 -1.53 -19.88
CA SER A 348 -27.10 -1.42 -18.50
C SER A 348 -25.95 -1.50 -17.50
N SER A 349 -24.93 -2.31 -17.75
CA SER A 349 -23.77 -2.43 -16.86
C SER A 349 -22.89 -1.16 -16.88
N VAL A 350 -22.63 -0.61 -18.08
CA VAL A 350 -21.92 0.66 -18.23
C VAL A 350 -22.68 1.80 -17.55
N GLU A 351 -24.00 1.88 -17.75
CA GLU A 351 -24.84 2.91 -17.15
C GLU A 351 -24.98 2.73 -15.63
N ALA A 352 -25.07 1.49 -15.13
CA ALA A 352 -25.10 1.22 -13.69
C ALA A 352 -23.79 1.65 -13.02
N MET A 353 -22.63 1.33 -13.60
CA MET A 353 -21.33 1.78 -13.09
C MET A 353 -21.20 3.30 -13.09
N ARG A 354 -21.64 3.94 -14.19
CA ARG A 354 -21.69 5.40 -14.33
C ARG A 354 -22.58 6.02 -13.25
N ALA A 355 -23.81 5.54 -13.09
CA ALA A 355 -24.77 6.04 -12.12
C ALA A 355 -24.26 5.88 -10.68
N ALA A 356 -23.75 4.70 -10.32
CA ALA A 356 -23.16 4.43 -9.00
C ALA A 356 -22.00 5.39 -8.69
N SER A 357 -21.10 5.60 -9.66
CA SER A 357 -19.95 6.50 -9.50
C SER A 357 -20.39 7.96 -9.32
N ILE A 358 -21.40 8.41 -10.08
CA ILE A 358 -21.97 9.76 -9.95
C ILE A 358 -22.65 9.94 -8.60
N THR A 359 -23.42 8.95 -8.14
CA THR A 359 -24.06 8.97 -6.82
C THR A 359 -23.01 9.10 -5.72
N PHE A 360 -21.97 8.26 -5.74
CA PHE A 360 -20.86 8.34 -4.78
C PHE A 360 -20.21 9.73 -4.75
N VAL A 361 -19.93 10.31 -5.91
CA VAL A 361 -19.35 11.67 -6.00
C VAL A 361 -20.31 12.73 -5.43
N LYS A 362 -21.60 12.67 -5.78
CA LYS A 362 -22.59 13.66 -5.34
C LYS A 362 -22.85 13.59 -3.83
N GLU A 363 -22.89 12.38 -3.28
CA GLU A 363 -23.16 12.12 -1.86
C GLU A 363 -21.92 12.30 -0.97
N SER A 364 -20.72 12.38 -1.53
CA SER A 364 -19.50 12.61 -0.76
C SER A 364 -19.61 13.89 0.08
N PRO A 365 -19.47 13.83 1.42
CA PRO A 365 -19.50 15.02 2.27
C PRO A 365 -18.22 15.86 2.17
N TYR A 366 -17.15 15.29 1.61
CA TYR A 366 -15.82 15.89 1.62
C TYR A 366 -15.49 16.69 0.35
N LEU A 367 -16.23 16.49 -0.73
CA LEU A 367 -15.99 17.18 -2.00
C LEU A 367 -16.75 18.51 -2.07
N SER A 368 -16.08 19.55 -2.55
CA SER A 368 -16.74 20.81 -2.90
C SER A 368 -17.76 20.63 -4.04
N ASP A 369 -18.81 21.45 -4.06
CA ASP A 369 -19.84 21.40 -5.09
C ASP A 369 -19.29 21.55 -6.52
N ASN A 370 -18.23 22.33 -6.68
CA ASN A 370 -17.54 22.49 -7.95
C ASN A 370 -16.89 21.18 -8.39
N LEU A 371 -16.15 20.51 -7.50
CA LEU A 371 -15.54 19.22 -7.81
C LEU A 371 -16.58 18.12 -8.02
N LYS A 372 -17.68 18.11 -7.26
CA LYS A 372 -18.80 17.15 -7.50
C LYS A 372 -19.31 17.25 -8.94
N LYS A 373 -19.53 18.47 -9.42
CA LYS A 373 -19.98 18.73 -10.80
C LYS A 373 -18.92 18.30 -11.81
N SER A 374 -17.65 18.63 -11.58
CA SER A 374 -16.58 18.29 -12.51
C SER A 374 -16.28 16.79 -12.58
N PHE A 375 -16.21 16.10 -11.44
CA PHE A 375 -16.03 14.64 -11.42
C PHE A 375 -17.22 13.90 -12.06
N SER A 376 -18.45 14.36 -11.84
CA SER A 376 -19.62 13.81 -12.55
C SER A 376 -19.46 13.90 -14.07
N LYS A 377 -18.97 15.05 -14.59
CA LYS A 377 -18.68 15.21 -16.03
C LYS A 377 -17.53 14.32 -16.50
N ILE A 378 -16.48 14.15 -15.68
CA ILE A 378 -15.36 13.24 -16.01
C ILE A 378 -15.87 11.80 -16.12
N ILE A 379 -16.69 11.34 -15.17
CA ILE A 379 -17.33 10.03 -15.18
C ILE A 379 -18.19 9.85 -16.43
N ASP A 380 -18.99 10.85 -16.79
CA ASP A 380 -19.79 10.83 -18.03
C ASP A 380 -18.92 10.67 -19.29
N GLN A 381 -17.78 11.38 -19.36
CA GLN A 381 -16.86 11.24 -20.48
C GLN A 381 -16.19 9.86 -20.49
N HIS A 382 -15.87 9.32 -19.31
CA HIS A 382 -15.28 7.99 -19.12
C HIS A 382 -16.18 6.88 -19.61
N ALA A 383 -17.45 6.87 -19.19
CA ALA A 383 -18.44 5.89 -19.64
C ALA A 383 -18.55 5.85 -21.17
N LYS A 384 -18.49 7.02 -21.84
CA LYS A 384 -18.54 7.12 -23.30
C LYS A 384 -17.38 6.42 -24.01
N LEU A 385 -16.22 6.20 -23.37
CA LEU A 385 -15.12 5.42 -23.97
C LEU A 385 -15.45 3.94 -24.13
N PHE A 386 -16.38 3.43 -23.33
CA PHE A 386 -16.86 2.05 -23.41
C PHE A 386 -18.02 1.91 -24.39
N GLU A 387 -18.78 2.99 -24.63
CA GLU A 387 -19.92 2.97 -25.54
C GLU A 387 -19.52 2.95 -27.04
N PRO A 388 -19.86 1.90 -27.80
CA PRO A 388 -19.50 1.79 -29.23
C PRO A 388 -20.07 2.90 -30.13
N HIS A 389 -21.22 3.48 -29.79
CA HIS A 389 -21.93 4.43 -30.64
C HIS A 389 -21.52 5.90 -30.47
N THR A 390 -20.82 6.24 -29.39
CA THR A 390 -20.44 7.63 -29.10
C THR A 390 -19.29 8.12 -29.98
N GLY A 391 -18.52 7.18 -30.56
CA GLY A 391 -17.28 7.48 -31.28
C GLY A 391 -16.20 8.11 -30.40
N LYS A 392 -16.38 8.14 -29.08
CA LYS A 392 -15.45 8.76 -28.14
C LYS A 392 -14.21 7.87 -28.01
N LYS A 393 -13.05 8.45 -28.34
CA LYS A 393 -11.77 7.72 -28.36
C LYS A 393 -10.77 8.24 -27.34
N SER A 394 -11.06 9.33 -26.63
CA SER A 394 -10.13 9.87 -25.65
C SER A 394 -10.74 10.88 -24.68
N ILE A 395 -10.09 11.07 -23.52
CA ILE A 395 -10.45 12.03 -22.48
C ILE A 395 -9.20 12.75 -22.01
N LYS A 396 -9.28 14.08 -21.88
CA LYS A 396 -8.24 14.92 -21.29
C LYS A 396 -8.76 15.48 -19.99
N ILE A 397 -8.01 15.31 -18.91
CA ILE A 397 -8.31 15.84 -17.58
C ILE A 397 -7.18 16.79 -17.23
N LEU A 398 -7.55 17.97 -16.74
CA LEU A 398 -6.63 18.98 -16.25
C LEU A 398 -6.96 19.24 -14.80
N ALA A 399 -5.95 19.17 -13.93
CA ALA A 399 -6.00 19.66 -12.57
C ALA A 399 -5.06 20.85 -12.46
N THR A 400 -5.62 22.02 -12.16
CA THR A 400 -4.86 23.25 -11.90
C THR A 400 -5.21 23.73 -10.52
N ARG A 401 -4.22 24.18 -9.77
CA ARG A 401 -4.47 24.72 -8.44
C ARG A 401 -5.30 26.01 -8.51
N LEU A 402 -6.22 26.18 -7.55
CA LEU A 402 -7.07 27.38 -7.44
C LEU A 402 -6.32 28.54 -6.79
N ASP A 403 -5.44 28.24 -5.83
CA ASP A 403 -4.62 29.19 -5.09
C ASP A 403 -3.13 28.92 -5.31
N ASN A 404 -2.31 29.96 -5.48
CA ASN A 404 -0.85 29.78 -5.68
C ASN A 404 -0.11 29.58 -4.34
N THR A 405 -0.73 28.95 -3.35
CA THR A 405 -0.17 28.81 -1.99
C THR A 405 0.42 27.42 -1.82
N PRO A 406 1.74 27.20 -1.87
CA PRO A 406 2.32 25.87 -1.64
C PRO A 406 1.83 25.20 -0.34
N PHE A 407 1.76 23.86 -0.33
CA PHE A 407 1.45 23.10 0.89
C PHE A 407 2.76 22.70 1.59
N ASN A 408 2.81 22.88 2.91
CA ASN A 408 3.97 22.52 3.71
C ASN A 408 3.96 21.02 4.04
N LEU A 409 5.01 20.28 3.68
CA LEU A 409 5.05 18.83 3.89
C LEU A 409 4.99 18.45 5.37
N GLY A 410 5.56 19.27 6.26
CA GLY A 410 5.48 19.02 7.70
C GLY A 410 4.07 19.16 8.26
N LYS A 411 3.29 20.16 7.80
CA LYS A 411 1.88 20.30 8.18
C LYS A 411 1.05 19.10 7.71
N GLU A 412 1.27 18.64 6.48
CA GLU A 412 0.57 17.45 5.96
C GLU A 412 0.98 16.17 6.70
N ALA A 413 2.27 16.00 7.01
CA ALA A 413 2.76 14.89 7.81
C ALA A 413 2.19 14.89 9.23
N GLN A 414 2.05 16.06 9.85
CA GLN A 414 1.47 16.18 11.19
C GLN A 414 0.01 15.69 11.22
N LYS A 415 -0.79 15.98 10.20
CA LYS A 415 -2.18 15.45 10.09
C LYS A 415 -2.21 13.92 10.13
N VAL A 416 -1.26 13.28 9.45
CA VAL A 416 -1.13 11.81 9.47
C VAL A 416 -0.69 11.32 10.84
N VAL A 417 0.27 12.01 11.47
CA VAL A 417 0.72 11.69 12.83
C VAL A 417 -0.45 11.76 13.82
N ASP A 418 -1.20 12.87 13.83
CA ASP A 418 -2.37 13.07 14.69
C ASP A 418 -3.39 11.95 14.50
N TYR A 419 -3.68 11.56 13.26
CA TYR A 419 -4.59 10.45 12.96
C TYR A 419 -4.06 9.12 13.50
N THR A 420 -2.79 8.80 13.25
CA THR A 420 -2.19 7.53 13.70
C THR A 420 -2.05 7.44 15.22
N ASN A 421 -2.00 8.56 15.92
CA ASN A 421 -1.97 8.61 17.38
C ASN A 421 -3.39 8.58 17.99
N GLY A 422 -4.44 8.71 17.17
CA GLY A 422 -5.82 8.81 17.64
C GLY A 422 -6.22 10.19 18.13
N ASP A 423 -5.41 11.22 17.88
CA ASP A 423 -5.68 12.61 18.29
C ASP A 423 -6.83 13.24 17.48
N ILE A 424 -7.10 12.72 16.28
CA ILE A 424 -8.21 13.12 15.41
C ILE A 424 -8.97 11.90 14.88
N SER A 425 -10.26 12.08 14.60
CA SER A 425 -11.10 11.01 14.05
C SER A 425 -10.78 10.73 12.57
N THR A 426 -11.21 9.57 12.06
CA THR A 426 -11.14 9.25 10.62
C THR A 426 -11.89 10.29 9.78
N GLU A 427 -13.05 10.76 10.24
CA GLU A 427 -13.84 11.77 9.53
C GLU A 427 -13.10 13.11 9.44
N GLU A 428 -12.48 13.54 10.54
CA GLU A 428 -11.67 14.76 10.56
C GLU A 428 -10.43 14.63 9.68
N PHE A 429 -9.74 13.49 9.73
CA PHE A 429 -8.60 13.21 8.86
C PHE A 429 -8.98 13.27 7.38
N LEU A 430 -10.07 12.59 6.99
CA LEU A 430 -10.57 12.61 5.61
C LEU A 430 -10.94 14.02 5.17
N THR A 431 -11.63 14.79 6.01
CA THR A 431 -11.94 16.21 5.73
C THR A 431 -10.67 16.99 5.41
N LYS A 432 -9.63 16.88 6.25
CA LYS A 432 -8.35 17.58 6.05
C LYS A 432 -7.58 17.12 4.79
N VAL A 433 -7.74 15.87 4.37
CA VAL A 433 -7.16 15.36 3.10
C VAL A 433 -7.91 15.94 1.91
N PHE A 434 -9.24 15.95 1.96
CA PHE A 434 -10.06 16.50 0.89
C PHE A 434 -9.98 18.02 0.79
N ASP A 435 -9.65 18.75 1.86
CA ASP A 435 -9.34 20.18 1.78
C ASP A 435 -8.22 20.49 0.78
N VAL A 436 -7.18 19.63 0.72
CA VAL A 436 -6.10 19.76 -0.27
C VAL A 436 -6.65 19.57 -1.68
N ILE A 437 -7.46 18.54 -1.90
CA ILE A 437 -8.07 18.24 -3.22
C ILE A 437 -9.02 19.36 -3.64
N ASN A 438 -9.79 19.91 -2.71
CA ASN A 438 -10.76 20.98 -2.93
C ASN A 438 -10.11 22.30 -3.37
N ASN A 439 -8.79 22.46 -3.18
CA ASN A 439 -8.02 23.60 -3.68
C ASN A 439 -7.59 23.46 -5.15
N TYR A 440 -8.12 22.48 -5.89
CA TYR A 440 -7.84 22.29 -7.31
C TYR A 440 -9.10 22.42 -8.18
N ASP A 441 -8.97 23.06 -9.34
CA ASP A 441 -9.91 22.94 -10.45
C ASP A 441 -9.55 21.70 -11.27
N ILE A 442 -10.26 20.60 -11.01
CA ILE A 442 -10.10 19.34 -11.72
C ILE A 442 -11.25 19.20 -12.71
N ARG A 443 -10.95 19.17 -14.02
CA ARG A 443 -11.98 19.18 -15.06
C ARG A 443 -11.58 18.42 -16.32
N ALA A 444 -12.58 17.85 -16.99
CA ALA A 444 -12.41 17.33 -18.34
C ALA A 444 -12.35 18.48 -19.36
N VAL A 445 -11.33 18.49 -20.22
CA VAL A 445 -11.10 19.53 -21.25
C VAL A 445 -11.14 18.95 -22.66
N ARG A 446 -11.43 19.80 -23.66
CA ARG A 446 -11.41 19.38 -25.09
C ARG A 446 -9.99 19.37 -25.66
N SER A 447 -9.21 20.38 -25.29
CA SER A 447 -7.80 20.56 -25.59
C SER A 447 -7.10 21.02 -24.33
N PHE A 448 -5.79 20.77 -24.22
CA PHE A 448 -5.02 21.38 -23.15
C PHE A 448 -4.88 22.88 -23.44
N PRO A 449 -5.06 23.75 -22.43
CA PRO A 449 -4.70 25.16 -22.56
C PRO A 449 -3.19 25.25 -22.80
N TYR A 450 -2.79 26.08 -23.78
CA TYR A 450 -1.40 26.36 -24.11
C TYR A 450 -0.93 27.62 -23.40
#